data_AF-A0A8T3R6E6-F1
#
_entry.id   AF-A0A8T3R6E6-F1
#
_cell.length_a   1.000
_cell.length_b   1.000
_cell.length_c   1.000
_cell.angle_alpha   90.00
_cell.angle_beta   90.00
_cell.angle_gamma   90.00
#
_symmetry.space_group_name_H-M   'P 1'
#
loop_
_entity.id
_entity.type
_entity.pdbx_description
1 polymer ?
#
loop_
_entity_poly.entity_id
_entity_poly.type
_entity_poly.pdbx_seq_one_letter_code
_entity_poly.pdbx_strand_id
1 'polypeptide(L)'
;MPTTRSALDLLRGVGLIADGPARWEERVSGRGPGVYLIELPDAPEEAPIDQAVVRAWIESTPDLLLDGERPTPHQLTQRLATFWLPRVPVLFIGQAPRSIAGRIAAQQQTPLGLRRPYSRGHWLRTLRDPGRWRLWWAETEAIEEYADALETAFVDGIDPGIAAALPEGAPVIPFGNLEVSSGGRRTHGITGALVDERPTGVGLSAGTSSGSARGVPAGKSASKRAPATRTSPTARSPRRPSTASTKPAPEPTHISREGLARLSAELEDLRVVQRPQVISRVKHARELGDLRENADYEAARNEQSFLEGRIQSLQQLIDSAVIIAGDRTGEVMLGSTVVAEVGGDEATFHIVGSTEASPGDGRISNASPVGKALMGRHAGDEVLVKLPVGEISYRIVEVR
;
A
#
# COMPACT_ATOMS: atom_id res chain seq x y z
N MET A 1 -9.59 -30.81 8.13
CA MET A 1 -8.46 -30.28 8.94
C MET A 1 -8.37 -28.80 8.58
N PRO A 2 -8.61 -27.86 9.50
CA PRO A 2 -8.41 -26.44 9.20
C PRO A 2 -6.90 -26.24 8.97
N THR A 3 -6.50 -26.18 7.70
CA THR A 3 -5.15 -25.77 7.33
C THR A 3 -5.02 -24.32 7.75
N THR A 4 -4.10 -24.01 8.66
CA THR A 4 -3.92 -22.63 9.10
C THR A 4 -3.63 -21.75 7.89
N ARG A 5 -4.44 -20.71 7.69
CA ARG A 5 -4.39 -19.88 6.47
C ARG A 5 -3.07 -19.10 6.40
N SER A 6 -2.46 -19.11 5.22
CA SER A 6 -1.30 -18.25 4.94
C SER A 6 -1.72 -16.77 4.92
N ALA A 7 -0.75 -15.85 5.01
CA ALA A 7 -1.04 -14.42 4.87
C ALA A 7 -1.68 -14.08 3.51
N LEU A 8 -1.26 -14.76 2.44
CA LEU A 8 -1.85 -14.63 1.11
C LEU A 8 -3.31 -15.10 1.08
N ASP A 9 -3.61 -16.22 1.74
CA ASP A 9 -4.98 -16.75 1.80
C ASP A 9 -5.91 -15.82 2.58
N LEU A 10 -5.42 -15.17 3.65
CA LEU A 10 -6.19 -14.17 4.38
C LEU A 10 -6.52 -12.96 3.50
N LEU A 11 -5.52 -12.38 2.84
CA LEU A 11 -5.73 -11.23 1.93
C LEU A 11 -6.72 -11.57 0.82
N ARG A 12 -6.54 -12.72 0.17
CA ARG A 12 -7.46 -13.18 -0.89
C ARG A 12 -8.85 -13.53 -0.36
N GLY A 13 -8.94 -14.04 0.85
CA GLY A 13 -10.18 -14.44 1.51
C GLY A 13 -11.05 -13.25 1.89
N VAL A 14 -10.45 -12.08 2.11
CA VAL A 14 -11.16 -10.80 2.29
C VAL A 14 -11.27 -10.01 0.99
N GLY A 15 -10.96 -10.60 -0.17
CA GLY A 15 -11.12 -9.97 -1.49
C GLY A 15 -10.04 -8.96 -1.89
N LEU A 16 -8.94 -8.85 -1.13
CA LEU A 16 -7.82 -7.98 -1.50
C LEU A 16 -6.90 -8.64 -2.52
N ILE A 17 -6.42 -7.83 -3.47
CA ILE A 17 -5.33 -8.20 -4.37
C ILE A 17 -4.02 -8.01 -3.61
N ALA A 18 -3.39 -9.13 -3.27
CA ALA A 18 -2.14 -9.14 -2.52
C ALA A 18 -0.93 -8.95 -3.46
N ASP A 19 -0.03 -8.07 -3.04
CA ASP A 19 1.35 -7.97 -3.53
C ASP A 19 2.31 -8.73 -2.59
N GLY A 20 3.49 -9.09 -3.13
CA GLY A 20 4.51 -9.86 -2.44
C GLY A 20 4.62 -11.31 -2.96
N PRO A 21 5.30 -12.21 -2.24
CA PRO A 21 5.96 -11.96 -0.96
C PRO A 21 7.31 -11.25 -1.15
N ALA A 22 7.59 -10.24 -0.33
CA ALA A 22 8.95 -9.74 -0.13
C ALA A 22 9.56 -10.39 1.13
N ARG A 23 10.89 -10.46 1.23
CA ARG A 23 11.54 -10.84 2.50
C ARG A 23 11.45 -9.69 3.50
N TRP A 24 11.44 -9.99 4.81
CA TRP A 24 11.36 -8.96 5.85
C TRP A 24 12.41 -7.86 5.76
N GLU A 25 13.60 -8.12 5.21
CA GLU A 25 14.67 -7.12 5.09
C GLU A 25 14.65 -6.35 3.76
N GLU A 26 13.80 -6.78 2.82
CA GLU A 26 13.68 -6.16 1.50
C GLU A 26 12.82 -4.90 1.53
N ARG A 27 13.04 -4.05 0.53
CA ARG A 27 12.18 -2.88 0.30
C ARG A 27 10.90 -3.30 -0.38
N VAL A 28 9.79 -2.83 0.16
CA VAL A 28 8.44 -3.04 -0.36
C VAL A 28 8.06 -1.93 -1.34
N SER A 29 7.29 -2.26 -2.38
CA SER A 29 6.89 -1.31 -3.43
C SER A 29 5.62 -0.51 -3.10
N GLY A 30 4.81 -0.93 -2.12
CA GLY A 30 3.54 -0.28 -1.77
C GLY A 30 3.70 1.17 -1.32
N ARG A 31 3.44 2.14 -2.21
CA ARG A 31 3.64 3.57 -1.93
C ARG A 31 2.40 4.20 -1.30
N GLY A 32 1.22 3.64 -1.57
CA GLY A 32 -0.06 4.12 -1.07
C GLY A 32 -0.42 3.61 0.34
N PRO A 33 -1.59 4.05 0.85
CA PRO A 33 -2.17 3.51 2.06
C PRO A 33 -2.61 2.04 1.89
N GLY A 34 -2.74 1.32 3.00
CA GLY A 34 -3.31 -0.03 2.97
C GLY A 34 -2.98 -0.88 4.19
N VAL A 35 -3.05 -2.19 4.00
CA VAL A 35 -2.80 -3.21 5.02
C VAL A 35 -1.60 -4.08 4.63
N TYR A 36 -0.92 -4.64 5.63
CA TYR A 36 0.21 -5.55 5.42
C TYR A 36 0.24 -6.64 6.48
N LEU A 37 0.78 -7.80 6.11
CA LEU A 37 0.90 -8.97 6.98
C LEU A 37 2.36 -9.41 7.02
N ILE A 38 2.79 -9.84 8.22
CA ILE A 38 4.09 -10.49 8.44
C ILE A 38 3.82 -11.96 8.69
N GLU A 39 4.49 -12.82 7.93
CA GLU A 39 4.29 -14.26 7.95
C GLU A 39 5.60 -15.00 8.21
N LEU A 40 5.56 -16.06 9.04
CA LEU A 40 6.59 -17.09 9.16
C LEU A 40 6.02 -18.41 8.61
N PRO A 41 6.31 -18.77 7.35
CA PRO A 41 5.65 -19.88 6.65
C PRO A 41 5.70 -21.25 7.37
N ASP A 42 6.83 -21.55 8.00
CA ASP A 42 7.03 -22.80 8.77
C ASP A 42 7.10 -22.46 10.27
N ALA A 43 6.04 -21.86 10.79
CA ALA A 43 5.96 -21.48 12.19
C ALA A 43 6.14 -22.72 13.09
N PRO A 44 7.08 -22.69 14.05
CA PRO A 44 7.30 -23.82 14.96
C PRO A 44 6.17 -24.01 15.97
N GLU A 45 6.17 -25.16 16.64
CA GLU A 45 5.28 -25.46 17.77
C GLU A 45 5.48 -24.45 18.91
N GLU A 46 6.75 -24.21 19.26
CA GLU A 46 7.14 -23.30 20.34
C GLU A 46 7.60 -21.96 19.79
N ALA A 47 7.37 -20.89 20.54
CA ALA A 47 7.78 -19.55 20.15
C ALA A 47 9.30 -19.48 19.96
N PRO A 48 9.82 -19.08 18.77
CA PRO A 48 11.25 -18.99 18.51
C PRO A 48 11.83 -17.70 19.12
N ILE A 49 11.63 -17.45 20.41
CA ILE A 49 12.07 -16.24 21.10
C ILE A 49 13.57 -16.32 21.41
N ASP A 50 14.29 -15.24 21.15
CA ASP A 50 15.69 -15.06 21.51
C ASP A 50 15.82 -14.43 22.90
N GLN A 51 16.08 -15.28 23.89
CA GLN A 51 16.29 -14.83 25.28
C GLN A 51 17.46 -13.84 25.43
N ALA A 52 18.47 -13.88 24.55
CA ALA A 52 19.56 -12.90 24.57
C ALA A 52 19.07 -11.51 24.15
N VAL A 53 18.20 -11.44 23.15
CA VAL A 53 17.53 -10.19 22.73
C VAL A 53 16.59 -9.68 23.82
N VAL A 54 15.84 -10.58 24.48
CA VAL A 54 14.97 -10.22 25.62
C VAL A 54 15.78 -9.66 26.79
N ARG A 55 16.94 -10.25 27.10
CA ARG A 55 17.87 -9.72 28.11
C ARG A 55 18.32 -8.30 27.74
N ALA A 56 18.81 -8.11 26.52
CA ALA A 56 19.25 -6.80 26.06
C ALA A 56 18.12 -5.75 26.09
N TRP A 57 16.88 -6.16 25.84
CA TRP A 57 15.71 -5.30 25.97
C TRP A 57 15.50 -4.81 27.41
N ILE A 58 15.48 -5.73 28.39
CA ILE A 58 15.35 -5.40 29.82
C ILE A 58 16.49 -4.49 30.31
N GLU A 59 17.70 -4.67 29.79
CA GLU A 59 18.85 -3.83 30.11
C GLU A 59 18.72 -2.43 29.49
N SER A 60 18.26 -2.33 28.25
CA SER A 60 18.10 -1.06 27.52
C SER A 60 16.86 -0.25 27.92
N THR A 61 15.94 -0.87 28.67
CA THR A 61 14.67 -0.29 29.09
C THR A 61 14.53 -0.41 30.61
N PRO A 62 15.10 0.52 31.40
CA PRO A 62 15.14 0.42 32.86
C PRO A 62 13.75 0.36 33.52
N ASP A 63 12.76 1.01 32.90
CA ASP A 63 11.38 1.09 33.39
C ASP A 63 10.53 -0.12 32.96
N LEU A 64 11.11 -1.12 32.28
CA LEU A 64 10.37 -2.31 31.85
C LEU A 64 9.98 -3.14 33.07
N LEU A 65 8.66 -3.25 33.29
CA LEU A 65 8.07 -4.10 34.33
C LEU A 65 7.20 -5.18 33.69
N LEU A 66 7.07 -6.30 34.38
CA LEU A 66 6.14 -7.38 34.11
C LEU A 66 5.29 -7.57 35.37
N ASP A 67 3.99 -7.30 35.26
CA ASP A 67 3.04 -7.37 36.38
C ASP A 67 3.46 -6.49 37.58
N GLY A 68 4.12 -5.35 37.30
CA GLY A 68 4.57 -4.39 38.31
C GLY A 68 5.97 -4.63 38.87
N GLU A 69 6.61 -5.77 38.55
CA GLU A 69 7.96 -6.09 39.00
C GLU A 69 8.96 -6.13 37.85
N ARG A 70 10.26 -5.93 38.14
CA ARG A 70 11.30 -6.02 37.11
C ARG A 70 11.53 -7.49 36.74
N PRO A 71 11.25 -7.92 35.50
CA PRO A 71 11.35 -9.33 35.15
C PRO A 71 12.80 -9.77 34.95
N THR A 72 13.06 -11.06 35.20
CA THR A 72 14.22 -11.75 34.62
C THR A 72 14.01 -12.02 33.13
N PRO A 73 15.09 -12.22 32.33
CA PRO A 73 14.95 -12.59 30.92
C PRO A 73 14.12 -13.86 30.70
N HIS A 74 14.18 -14.82 31.63
CA HIS A 74 13.40 -16.05 31.56
C HIS A 74 11.91 -15.79 31.78
N GLN A 75 11.53 -15.03 32.81
CA GLN A 75 10.13 -14.69 33.09
C GLN A 75 9.48 -13.93 31.93
N LEU A 76 10.18 -12.95 31.36
CA LEU A 76 9.67 -12.19 30.22
C LEU A 76 9.53 -13.07 28.97
N THR A 77 10.50 -13.96 28.72
CA THR A 77 10.43 -14.92 27.61
C THR A 77 9.25 -15.88 27.77
N GLN A 78 9.04 -16.42 28.97
CA GLN A 78 7.88 -17.29 29.26
C GLN A 78 6.57 -16.56 29.08
N ARG A 79 6.45 -15.30 29.56
CA ARG A 79 5.26 -14.48 29.34
C ARG A 79 5.00 -14.23 27.86
N LEU A 80 6.02 -13.93 27.06
CA LEU A 80 5.84 -13.75 25.62
C LEU A 80 5.39 -15.05 24.95
N ALA A 81 5.97 -16.19 25.35
CA ALA A 81 5.64 -17.49 24.80
C ALA A 81 4.17 -17.90 25.02
N THR A 82 3.50 -17.43 26.08
CA THR A 82 2.06 -17.71 26.30
C THR A 82 1.15 -17.09 25.24
N PHE A 83 1.67 -16.18 24.40
CA PHE A 83 0.94 -15.54 23.32
C PHE A 83 1.22 -16.15 21.95
N TRP A 84 2.10 -17.14 21.90
CA TRP A 84 2.42 -17.85 20.67
C TRP A 84 1.29 -18.77 20.26
N LEU A 85 0.99 -18.78 18.97
CA LEU A 85 0.01 -19.69 18.38
C LEU A 85 0.79 -20.76 17.62
N PRO A 86 0.84 -22.02 18.11
CA PRO A 86 1.62 -23.08 17.51
C PRO A 86 1.27 -23.30 16.04
N ARG A 87 2.30 -23.35 15.18
CA ARG A 87 2.17 -23.59 13.72
C ARG A 87 1.31 -22.58 12.96
N VAL A 88 0.97 -21.45 13.57
CA VAL A 88 0.22 -20.38 12.90
C VAL A 88 1.20 -19.43 12.20
N PRO A 89 1.17 -19.32 10.86
CA PRO A 89 2.21 -18.62 10.14
C PRO A 89 2.07 -17.10 10.23
N VAL A 90 0.86 -16.56 10.40
CA VAL A 90 0.65 -15.11 10.44
C VAL A 90 1.06 -14.55 11.80
N LEU A 91 2.15 -13.77 11.80
CA LEU A 91 2.73 -13.16 12.99
C LEU A 91 2.12 -11.80 13.32
N PHE A 92 1.71 -11.04 12.30
CA PHE A 92 1.25 -9.67 12.48
C PHE A 92 0.31 -9.23 11.35
N ILE A 93 -0.73 -8.48 11.71
CA ILE A 93 -1.60 -7.74 10.78
C ILE A 93 -1.43 -6.25 11.09
N GLY A 94 -1.01 -5.49 10.08
CA GLY A 94 -0.63 -4.10 10.21
C GLY A 94 -1.39 -3.17 9.28
N GLN A 95 -1.56 -1.92 9.72
CA GLN A 95 -2.20 -0.84 8.99
C GLN A 95 -1.20 0.25 8.61
N ALA A 96 -1.34 0.81 7.43
CA ALA A 96 -0.49 1.88 6.91
C ALA A 96 -1.33 3.04 6.34
N PRO A 97 -1.69 4.05 7.16
CA PRO A 97 -2.50 5.20 6.75
C PRO A 97 -1.95 6.11 5.63
N ARG A 98 -0.68 5.96 5.26
CA ARG A 98 -0.02 6.86 4.30
C ARG A 98 0.76 6.08 3.25
N SER A 99 1.69 5.25 3.71
CA SER A 99 2.54 4.45 2.84
C SER A 99 2.86 3.12 3.52
N ILE A 100 2.52 2.02 2.86
CA ILE A 100 2.87 0.67 3.29
C ILE A 100 4.39 0.52 3.40
N ALA A 101 5.13 0.89 2.35
CA ALA A 101 6.58 0.84 2.32
C ALA A 101 7.21 1.70 3.42
N GLY A 102 6.69 2.92 3.64
CA GLY A 102 7.15 3.79 4.72
C GLY A 102 6.90 3.21 6.11
N ARG A 103 5.74 2.58 6.32
CA ARG A 103 5.37 1.96 7.60
C ARG A 103 6.23 0.74 7.90
N ILE A 104 6.39 -0.16 6.92
CA ILE A 104 7.24 -1.34 7.03
C ILE A 104 8.70 -0.93 7.26
N ALA A 105 9.22 0.05 6.51
CA ALA A 105 10.57 0.57 6.70
C ALA A 105 10.77 1.16 8.10
N ALA A 106 9.80 1.91 8.63
CA ALA A 106 9.86 2.40 10.00
C ALA A 106 9.88 1.24 11.02
N GLN A 107 9.09 0.19 10.80
CA GLN A 107 9.10 -1.00 11.67
C GLN A 107 10.42 -1.79 11.56
N GLN A 108 10.99 -1.93 10.36
CA GLN A 108 12.30 -2.52 10.07
C GLN A 108 13.46 -1.73 10.71
N GLN A 109 13.31 -0.42 10.86
CA GLN A 109 14.34 0.44 11.45
C GLN A 109 14.18 0.61 12.96
N THR A 110 12.97 0.44 13.50
CA THR A 110 12.72 0.62 14.94
C THR A 110 13.30 -0.56 15.72
N PRO A 111 14.35 -0.33 16.52
CA PRO A 111 14.91 -1.39 17.35
C PRO A 111 13.98 -1.73 18.52
N LEU A 112 14.11 -2.94 19.05
CA LEU A 112 13.38 -3.35 20.24
C LEU A 112 13.67 -2.39 21.40
N GLY A 113 12.61 -1.96 22.10
CA GLY A 113 12.69 -1.00 23.21
C GLY A 113 12.61 0.48 22.81
N LEU A 114 12.66 0.83 21.52
CA LEU A 114 12.56 2.23 21.09
C LEU A 114 11.14 2.65 20.67
N ARG A 115 10.74 3.84 21.09
CA ARG A 115 9.41 4.42 20.79
C ARG A 115 9.26 4.86 19.34
N ARG A 116 10.34 5.27 18.69
CA ARG A 116 10.36 5.85 17.34
C ARG A 116 11.37 5.12 16.44
N PRO A 117 11.16 5.14 15.11
CA PRO A 117 10.09 5.80 14.35
C PRO A 117 8.70 5.13 14.42
N TYR A 118 8.59 3.84 14.79
CA TYR A 118 7.31 3.14 14.95
C TYR A 118 7.40 1.94 15.90
N SER A 119 6.65 1.94 17.00
CA SER A 119 6.78 0.94 18.07
C SER A 119 5.70 -0.15 18.10
N ARG A 120 4.65 -0.11 17.27
CA ARG A 120 3.61 -1.15 17.30
C ARG A 120 4.17 -2.45 16.71
N GLY A 121 3.90 -3.57 17.39
CA GLY A 121 4.51 -4.86 17.08
C GLY A 121 6.01 -4.96 17.37
N HIS A 122 6.61 -4.02 18.12
CA HIS A 122 8.05 -4.03 18.41
C HIS A 122 8.55 -5.35 19.00
N TRP A 123 7.73 -6.04 19.80
CA TRP A 123 8.11 -7.30 20.43
C TRP A 123 8.24 -8.49 19.45
N LEU A 124 7.82 -8.33 18.19
CA LEU A 124 8.14 -9.29 17.13
C LEU A 124 9.65 -9.48 17.02
N ARG A 125 10.41 -8.42 17.30
CA ARG A 125 11.88 -8.44 17.29
C ARG A 125 12.50 -9.34 18.35
N THR A 126 11.71 -9.86 19.28
CA THR A 126 12.17 -10.90 20.20
C THR A 126 12.32 -12.25 19.50
N LEU A 127 11.68 -12.46 18.36
CA LEU A 127 11.76 -13.71 17.60
C LEU A 127 13.08 -13.82 16.82
N ARG A 128 13.57 -15.05 16.66
CA ARG A 128 14.76 -15.42 15.88
C ARG A 128 14.50 -15.35 14.38
N ASP A 129 15.58 -15.29 13.62
CA ASP A 129 15.63 -15.45 12.16
C ASP A 129 14.63 -14.60 11.36
N PRO A 130 14.65 -13.26 11.50
CA PRO A 130 13.76 -12.38 10.74
C PRO A 130 13.89 -12.54 9.22
N GLY A 131 15.04 -13.00 8.71
CA GLY A 131 15.25 -13.30 7.29
C GLY A 131 14.35 -14.42 6.73
N ARG A 132 13.70 -15.23 7.58
CA ARG A 132 12.70 -16.23 7.16
C ARG A 132 11.30 -15.64 6.98
N TRP A 133 11.06 -14.44 7.47
CA TRP A 133 9.73 -13.86 7.44
C TRP A 133 9.41 -13.30 6.05
N ARG A 134 8.15 -13.43 5.67
CA ARG A 134 7.59 -12.91 4.42
C ARG A 134 6.67 -11.75 4.72
N LEU A 135 6.69 -10.78 3.81
CA LEU A 135 5.85 -9.60 3.81
C LEU A 135 4.87 -9.69 2.65
N TRP A 136 3.60 -9.53 2.99
CA TRP A 136 2.50 -9.40 2.04
C TRP A 136 1.77 -8.09 2.32
N TRP A 137 1.23 -7.46 1.28
CA TRP A 137 0.48 -6.22 1.46
C TRP A 137 -0.58 -6.05 0.38
N ALA A 138 -1.51 -5.15 0.63
CA ALA A 138 -2.49 -4.71 -0.35
C ALA A 138 -2.75 -3.22 -0.14
N GLU A 139 -2.65 -2.44 -1.22
CA GLU A 139 -3.02 -1.04 -1.21
C GLU A 139 -4.55 -0.90 -1.16
N THR A 140 -5.04 -0.10 -0.21
CA THR A 140 -6.47 0.17 -0.05
C THR A 140 -6.64 1.42 0.82
N GLU A 141 -7.70 2.17 0.56
CA GLU A 141 -8.08 3.33 1.37
C GLU A 141 -9.03 2.97 2.51
N ALA A 142 -9.71 1.81 2.44
CA ALA A 142 -10.58 1.29 3.50
C ALA A 142 -9.79 0.46 4.52
N ILE A 143 -8.73 1.06 5.06
CA ILE A 143 -7.71 0.37 5.87
C ILE A 143 -8.33 -0.26 7.12
N GLU A 144 -9.25 0.45 7.78
CA GLU A 144 -9.86 0.00 9.03
C GLU A 144 -10.80 -1.19 8.78
N GLU A 145 -11.66 -1.09 7.77
CA GLU A 145 -12.59 -2.15 7.36
C GLU A 145 -11.85 -3.43 6.96
N TYR A 146 -10.81 -3.30 6.14
CA TYR A 146 -10.04 -4.45 5.70
C TYR A 146 -9.16 -5.04 6.80
N ALA A 147 -8.64 -4.24 7.73
CA ALA A 147 -7.94 -4.75 8.89
C ALA A 147 -8.88 -5.56 9.80
N ASP A 148 -10.09 -5.06 10.06
CA ASP A 148 -11.10 -5.77 10.85
C ASP A 148 -11.54 -7.08 10.18
N ALA A 149 -11.73 -7.05 8.86
CA ALA A 149 -12.04 -8.24 8.06
C ALA A 149 -10.91 -9.27 8.11
N LEU A 150 -9.64 -8.83 8.05
CA LEU A 150 -8.45 -9.69 8.15
C LEU A 150 -8.31 -10.31 9.54
N GLU A 151 -8.52 -9.53 10.59
CA GLU A 151 -8.52 -10.02 11.97
C GLU A 151 -9.63 -11.05 12.20
N THR A 152 -10.85 -10.77 11.71
CA THR A 152 -11.96 -11.73 11.74
C THR A 152 -11.63 -12.98 10.92
N ALA A 153 -11.04 -12.84 9.73
CA ALA A 153 -10.59 -13.96 8.89
C ALA A 153 -9.50 -14.82 9.53
N PHE A 154 -8.61 -14.19 10.29
CA PHE A 154 -7.58 -14.87 11.05
C PHE A 154 -8.21 -15.72 12.15
N VAL A 155 -9.07 -15.12 13.00
CA VAL A 155 -9.73 -15.81 14.13
C VAL A 155 -10.52 -17.03 13.66
N ASP A 156 -11.37 -16.88 12.64
CA ASP A 156 -12.17 -17.99 12.11
C ASP A 156 -11.32 -19.11 11.47
N GLY A 157 -10.08 -18.79 11.09
CA GLY A 157 -9.12 -19.74 10.53
C GLY A 157 -8.31 -20.50 11.57
N ILE A 158 -8.41 -20.15 12.86
CA ILE A 158 -7.67 -20.82 13.94
C ILE A 158 -8.37 -22.10 14.36
N ASP A 159 -7.60 -23.18 14.48
CA ASP A 159 -8.10 -24.45 15.00
C ASP A 159 -8.59 -24.28 16.45
N PRO A 160 -9.79 -24.79 16.82
CA PRO A 160 -10.32 -24.66 18.17
C PRO A 160 -9.41 -25.22 19.27
N GLY A 161 -8.60 -26.25 18.97
CA GLY A 161 -7.62 -26.81 19.90
C GLY A 161 -6.45 -25.86 20.15
N ILE A 162 -6.01 -25.11 19.14
CA ILE A 162 -5.01 -24.04 19.30
C ILE A 162 -5.60 -22.89 20.15
N ALA A 163 -6.84 -22.49 19.86
CA ALA A 163 -7.51 -21.44 20.63
C ALA A 163 -7.70 -21.83 22.11
N ALA A 164 -8.03 -23.09 22.38
CA ALA A 164 -8.22 -23.61 23.74
C ALA A 164 -6.91 -23.72 24.56
N ALA A 165 -5.74 -23.72 23.89
CA ALA A 165 -4.45 -23.74 24.56
C ALA A 165 -4.01 -22.35 25.08
N LEU A 166 -4.69 -21.28 24.66
CA LEU A 166 -4.45 -19.93 25.17
C LEU A 166 -4.96 -19.77 26.61
N PRO A 167 -4.39 -18.83 27.39
CA PRO A 167 -4.93 -18.49 28.70
C PRO A 167 -6.42 -18.12 28.63
N GLU A 168 -7.18 -18.49 29.66
CA GLU A 168 -8.62 -18.23 29.72
C GLU A 168 -8.91 -16.72 29.53
N GLY A 169 -9.83 -16.41 28.61
CA GLY A 169 -10.20 -15.04 28.27
C GLY A 169 -9.19 -14.29 27.39
N ALA A 170 -8.08 -14.92 26.97
CA ALA A 170 -7.14 -14.29 26.06
C ALA A 170 -7.71 -14.20 24.62
N PRO A 171 -7.61 -13.04 23.95
CA PRO A 171 -8.08 -12.92 22.57
C PRO A 171 -7.17 -13.68 21.61
N VAL A 172 -7.77 -14.35 20.62
CA VAL A 172 -7.06 -15.01 19.53
C VAL A 172 -6.60 -13.95 18.53
N ILE A 173 -5.36 -13.47 18.65
CA ILE A 173 -4.78 -12.49 17.74
C ILE A 173 -3.34 -12.88 17.38
N PRO A 174 -2.80 -12.42 16.23
CA PRO A 174 -1.42 -12.69 15.86
C PRO A 174 -0.43 -12.31 16.96
N PHE A 175 0.67 -13.04 17.06
CA PHE A 175 1.67 -12.87 18.13
C PHE A 175 2.16 -11.41 18.26
N GLY A 176 2.41 -10.73 17.14
CA GLY A 176 2.85 -9.35 17.09
C GLY A 176 1.79 -8.30 17.45
N ASN A 177 0.51 -8.64 17.36
CA ASN A 177 -0.59 -7.73 17.64
C ASN A 177 -0.83 -7.64 19.15
N LEU A 178 -0.98 -6.41 19.63
CA LEU A 178 -1.28 -6.09 21.04
C LEU A 178 -2.75 -5.73 21.25
N GLU A 179 -3.41 -5.32 20.19
CA GLU A 179 -4.77 -4.80 20.16
C GLU A 179 -5.44 -5.33 18.90
N VAL A 180 -6.75 -5.56 18.97
CA VAL A 180 -7.62 -5.74 17.79
C VAL A 180 -8.14 -4.39 17.32
N SER A 181 -8.48 -4.28 16.04
CA SER A 181 -9.15 -3.12 15.45
C SER A 181 -10.43 -2.73 16.20
N SER A 182 -11.17 -3.71 16.72
CA SER A 182 -12.44 -3.51 17.44
C SER A 182 -12.31 -3.02 18.89
N GLY A 183 -11.09 -2.73 19.37
CA GLY A 183 -10.86 -2.06 20.67
C GLY A 183 -10.52 -2.98 21.85
N GLY A 184 -10.41 -4.29 21.64
CA GLY A 184 -9.86 -5.23 22.63
C GLY A 184 -8.33 -5.18 22.70
N ARG A 185 -7.76 -5.30 23.91
CA ARG A 185 -6.31 -5.31 24.12
C ARG A 185 -5.85 -6.60 24.80
N ARG A 186 -4.71 -7.12 24.35
CA ARG A 186 -4.02 -8.25 24.98
C ARG A 186 -3.55 -7.85 26.37
N THR A 187 -4.04 -8.53 27.39
CA THR A 187 -3.55 -8.38 28.77
C THR A 187 -2.20 -9.08 28.89
N HIS A 188 -1.10 -8.32 28.77
CA HIS A 188 0.26 -8.86 28.77
C HIS A 188 1.07 -8.56 30.04
N GLY A 189 0.66 -7.58 30.85
CA GLY A 189 1.36 -7.21 32.09
C GLY A 189 2.69 -6.45 31.89
N ILE A 190 3.23 -6.45 30.67
CA ILE A 190 4.44 -5.68 30.31
C ILE A 190 4.13 -4.18 30.29
N THR A 191 4.82 -3.37 31.09
CA THR A 191 4.73 -1.90 31.09
C THR A 191 6.10 -1.27 30.98
N GLY A 192 6.18 0.03 30.66
CA GLY A 192 7.45 0.77 30.53
C GLY A 192 8.38 0.26 29.43
N ALA A 193 7.88 -0.54 28.48
CA ALA A 193 8.69 -1.30 27.53
C ALA A 193 9.38 -0.47 26.41
N LEU A 194 9.16 0.86 26.38
CA LEU A 194 9.59 1.75 25.31
C LEU A 194 10.22 3.04 25.86
N VAL A 195 11.43 3.36 25.40
CA VAL A 195 12.18 4.60 25.67
C VAL A 195 12.32 5.45 24.41
N ASP A 196 12.56 6.76 24.56
CA ASP A 196 12.76 7.68 23.42
C ASP A 196 14.14 7.52 22.77
N GLU A 197 15.17 7.31 23.59
CA GLU A 197 16.55 7.07 23.15
C GLU A 197 17.16 5.91 23.93
N ARG A 198 18.12 5.21 23.33
CA ARG A 198 18.84 4.14 24.05
C ARG A 198 19.71 4.77 25.14
N PRO A 199 19.71 4.23 26.37
CA PRO A 199 20.69 4.60 27.37
C PRO A 199 22.10 4.43 26.78
N THR A 200 22.88 5.51 26.78
CA THR A 200 24.28 5.47 26.34
C THR A 200 25.10 4.75 27.40
N GLY A 201 25.29 3.44 27.24
CA GLY A 201 26.21 2.70 28.11
C GLY A 201 25.89 1.23 28.35
N VAL A 202 25.89 0.40 27.30
CA VAL A 202 26.26 -1.02 27.44
C VAL A 202 27.05 -1.40 26.20
N GLY A 203 28.37 -1.18 26.26
CA GLY A 203 29.28 -1.78 25.30
C GLY A 203 29.29 -3.28 25.52
N LEU A 204 28.75 -4.05 24.58
CA LEU A 204 29.14 -5.44 24.41
C LEU A 204 30.66 -5.43 24.14
N SER A 205 31.44 -5.77 25.16
CA SER A 205 32.88 -5.95 25.03
C SER A 205 33.14 -7.20 24.19
N ALA A 206 33.32 -7.00 22.89
CA ALA A 206 34.08 -7.94 22.08
C ALA A 206 35.53 -7.84 22.56
N GLY A 207 35.99 -8.87 23.27
CA GLY A 207 37.35 -8.96 23.76
C GLY A 207 38.36 -8.80 22.62
N THR A 208 39.17 -7.76 22.70
CA THR A 208 40.50 -7.78 22.11
C THR A 208 41.48 -7.08 23.07
N SER A 209 42.55 -7.79 23.31
CA SER A 209 43.63 -7.53 24.24
C SER A 209 44.40 -6.24 23.94
N SER A 210 44.63 -5.49 25.02
CA SER A 210 45.84 -4.71 25.34
C SER A 210 46.49 -3.87 24.23
N GLY A 211 46.27 -2.56 24.30
CA GLY A 211 47.23 -1.58 23.84
C GLY A 211 48.40 -1.42 24.82
N SER A 212 49.57 -1.07 24.29
CA SER A 212 50.68 -0.51 25.07
C SER A 212 51.20 0.78 24.42
N ALA A 213 51.20 1.82 25.26
CA ALA A 213 52.14 2.94 25.35
C ALA A 213 52.15 4.08 24.31
N ARG A 214 51.70 5.24 24.83
CA ARG A 214 52.36 6.57 24.94
C ARG A 214 52.86 7.31 23.68
N GLY A 215 52.51 8.61 23.62
CA GLY A 215 53.40 9.67 23.15
C GLY A 215 52.76 10.79 22.30
N VAL A 216 52.60 11.97 22.90
CA VAL A 216 52.24 13.29 22.31
C VAL A 216 53.55 14.00 21.84
N PRO A 217 53.66 15.14 21.09
CA PRO A 217 52.71 15.96 20.29
C PRO A 217 53.19 16.39 18.85
N ALA A 218 52.27 17.06 18.13
CA ALA A 218 52.41 18.24 17.24
C ALA A 218 53.44 18.31 16.08
N GLY A 219 52.93 18.66 14.89
CA GLY A 219 53.72 19.22 13.80
C GLY A 219 52.85 19.75 12.64
N LYS A 220 52.78 21.08 12.49
CA LYS A 220 52.28 21.79 11.30
C LYS A 220 53.24 21.57 10.13
N SER A 221 52.77 21.39 8.90
CA SER A 221 53.22 22.21 7.75
C SER A 221 52.41 21.95 6.49
N ALA A 222 52.14 23.06 5.79
CA ALA A 222 51.59 23.15 4.44
C ALA A 222 52.66 22.95 3.36
N SER A 223 52.23 22.77 2.09
CA SER A 223 52.80 23.30 0.82
C SER A 223 52.49 22.32 -0.33
N LYS A 224 51.52 22.62 -1.22
CA LYS A 224 51.63 23.28 -2.56
C LYS A 224 52.29 22.46 -3.69
N ARG A 225 51.45 22.21 -4.72
CA ARG A 225 51.66 22.26 -6.19
C ARG A 225 52.59 21.26 -6.92
N ALA A 226 51.96 20.31 -7.66
CA ALA A 226 51.85 20.17 -9.15
C ALA A 226 53.11 20.16 -10.06
N PRO A 227 53.01 19.80 -11.36
CA PRO A 227 52.39 18.62 -12.04
C PRO A 227 53.29 18.03 -13.17
N ALA A 228 52.89 16.91 -13.81
CA ALA A 228 53.16 16.45 -15.20
C ALA A 228 53.03 14.91 -15.28
N THR A 229 52.61 14.19 -16.32
CA THR A 229 52.07 14.45 -17.69
C THR A 229 51.52 13.13 -18.22
N ARG A 230 50.42 13.24 -18.99
CA ARG A 230 49.87 12.39 -20.07
C ARG A 230 50.54 11.03 -20.39
N THR A 231 49.70 9.99 -20.41
CA THR A 231 49.55 9.04 -21.54
C THR A 231 48.16 8.40 -21.52
N SER A 232 47.48 8.42 -22.67
CA SER A 232 46.24 7.68 -23.00
C SER A 232 46.44 7.11 -24.42
N PRO A 233 45.58 6.22 -24.97
CA PRO A 233 44.74 5.17 -24.37
C PRO A 233 44.88 3.81 -25.11
N THR A 234 44.33 2.72 -24.56
CA THR A 234 44.03 1.50 -25.34
C THR A 234 42.51 1.32 -25.42
N ALA A 235 42.02 1.17 -26.65
CA ALA A 235 40.62 1.13 -27.02
C ALA A 235 39.86 -0.04 -26.38
N ARG A 236 38.68 0.25 -25.84
CA ARG A 236 37.68 -0.76 -25.43
C ARG A 236 36.38 -0.44 -26.16
N SER A 237 35.89 -1.40 -26.95
CA SER A 237 34.67 -1.30 -27.75
C SER A 237 33.46 -0.80 -26.96
N PRO A 238 32.57 0.00 -27.55
CA PRO A 238 31.33 0.40 -26.90
C PRO A 238 30.38 -0.81 -26.85
N ARG A 239 29.99 -1.21 -25.63
CA ARG A 239 28.83 -2.08 -25.44
C ARG A 239 27.58 -1.30 -25.89
N ARG A 240 26.83 -1.88 -26.83
CA ARG A 240 25.45 -1.46 -27.17
C ARG A 240 24.64 -1.28 -25.88
N PRO A 241 23.91 -0.17 -25.69
CA PRO A 241 22.90 -0.10 -24.65
C PRO A 241 21.78 -1.07 -25.03
N SER A 242 21.46 -1.99 -24.12
CA SER A 242 20.26 -2.81 -24.23
C SER A 242 19.05 -1.87 -24.17
N THR A 243 18.24 -1.88 -25.22
CA THR A 243 16.92 -1.26 -25.25
C THR A 243 16.05 -1.93 -24.19
N ALA A 244 16.06 -1.39 -22.97
CA ALA A 244 14.98 -1.61 -22.03
C ALA A 244 13.74 -0.97 -22.67
N SER A 245 12.75 -1.79 -22.99
CA SER A 245 11.44 -1.34 -23.43
C SER A 245 10.78 -0.57 -22.28
N THR A 246 11.10 0.71 -22.16
CA THR A 246 10.33 1.65 -21.35
C THR A 246 8.96 1.73 -21.98
N LYS A 247 7.98 1.06 -21.35
CA LYS A 247 6.56 1.29 -21.60
C LYS A 247 6.35 2.81 -21.61
N PRO A 248 5.79 3.42 -22.68
CA PRO A 248 5.62 4.86 -22.72
C PRO A 248 4.80 5.28 -21.50
N ALA A 249 5.20 6.38 -20.87
CA ALA A 249 4.41 7.01 -19.82
C ALA A 249 2.98 7.19 -20.35
N PRO A 250 1.94 6.94 -19.52
CA PRO A 250 0.57 7.13 -19.95
C PRO A 250 0.42 8.56 -20.49
N GLU A 251 -0.12 8.69 -21.70
CA GLU A 251 -0.44 10.00 -22.25
C GLU A 251 -1.39 10.72 -21.27
N PRO A 252 -1.17 12.02 -20.99
CA PRO A 252 -2.01 12.74 -20.04
C PRO A 252 -3.48 12.63 -20.47
N THR A 253 -4.31 12.07 -19.59
CA THR A 253 -5.73 11.92 -19.86
C THR A 253 -6.38 13.28 -19.70
N HIS A 254 -6.75 13.90 -20.81
CA HIS A 254 -7.41 15.18 -20.81
C HIS A 254 -8.87 15.02 -20.43
N ILE A 255 -9.28 15.69 -19.35
CA ILE A 255 -10.61 15.55 -18.75
C ILE A 255 -11.23 16.94 -18.54
N SER A 256 -12.53 17.02 -18.80
CA SER A 256 -13.32 18.24 -18.56
C SER A 256 -13.54 18.46 -17.06
N ARG A 257 -13.76 19.71 -16.60
CA ARG A 257 -14.06 19.97 -15.17
C ARG A 257 -15.31 19.20 -14.69
N GLU A 258 -16.33 19.13 -15.54
CA GLU A 258 -17.55 18.38 -15.26
C GLU A 258 -17.31 16.87 -15.22
N GLY A 259 -16.52 16.35 -16.17
CA GLY A 259 -16.10 14.96 -16.22
C GLY A 259 -15.35 14.55 -14.95
N LEU A 260 -14.39 15.37 -14.51
CA LEU A 260 -13.67 15.13 -13.27
C LEU A 260 -14.61 15.10 -12.06
N ALA A 261 -15.53 16.07 -11.96
CA ALA A 261 -16.51 16.11 -10.87
C ALA A 261 -17.39 14.85 -10.84
N ARG A 262 -17.83 14.35 -12.01
CA ARG A 262 -18.61 13.11 -12.12
C ARG A 262 -17.81 11.90 -11.68
N LEU A 263 -16.56 11.78 -12.13
CA LEU A 263 -15.67 10.69 -11.77
C LEU A 263 -15.34 10.70 -10.27
N SER A 264 -15.11 11.88 -9.68
CA SER A 264 -14.92 12.03 -8.24
C SER A 264 -16.17 11.66 -7.45
N ALA A 265 -17.37 12.03 -7.92
CA ALA A 265 -18.62 11.65 -7.26
C ALA A 265 -18.88 10.14 -7.33
N GLU A 266 -18.62 9.50 -8.48
CA GLU A 266 -18.70 8.04 -8.62
C GLU A 266 -17.70 7.34 -7.70
N LEU A 267 -16.45 7.82 -7.67
CA LEU A 267 -15.42 7.29 -6.79
C LEU A 267 -15.83 7.39 -5.31
N GLU A 268 -16.40 8.52 -4.88
CA GLU A 268 -16.85 8.72 -3.50
C GLU A 268 -18.01 7.79 -3.14
N ASP A 269 -19.01 7.63 -4.02
CA ASP A 269 -20.11 6.69 -3.81
C ASP A 269 -19.62 5.24 -3.67
N LEU A 270 -18.72 4.83 -4.58
CA LEU A 270 -18.10 3.51 -4.52
C LEU A 270 -17.34 3.29 -3.21
N ARG A 271 -16.63 4.31 -2.71
CA ARG A 271 -15.81 4.23 -1.50
C ARG A 271 -16.62 4.25 -0.20
N VAL A 272 -17.59 5.15 -0.09
CA VAL A 272 -18.26 5.44 1.19
C VAL A 272 -19.56 4.66 1.34
N VAL A 273 -20.24 4.35 0.24
CA VAL A 273 -21.53 3.67 0.26
C VAL A 273 -21.38 2.21 -0.12
N GLN A 274 -20.83 1.94 -1.31
CA GLN A 274 -20.86 0.58 -1.85
C GLN A 274 -19.82 -0.35 -1.23
N ARG A 275 -18.57 0.09 -1.06
CA ARG A 275 -17.49 -0.73 -0.48
C ARG A 275 -17.85 -1.29 0.90
N PRO A 276 -18.33 -0.51 1.88
CA PRO A 276 -18.68 -1.05 3.19
C PRO A 276 -19.86 -2.05 3.12
N GLN A 277 -20.83 -1.81 2.22
CA GLN A 277 -21.96 -2.72 2.00
C GLN A 277 -21.50 -4.06 1.41
N VAL A 278 -20.60 -4.04 0.43
CA VAL A 278 -20.05 -5.26 -0.16
C VAL A 278 -19.23 -6.03 0.88
N ILE A 279 -18.36 -5.37 1.64
CA ILE A 279 -17.58 -6.01 2.72
C ILE A 279 -18.50 -6.66 3.75
N SER A 280 -19.56 -5.96 4.16
CA SER A 280 -20.56 -6.49 5.10
C SER A 280 -21.29 -7.72 4.54
N ARG A 281 -21.66 -7.70 3.26
CA ARG A 281 -22.28 -8.87 2.59
C ARG A 281 -21.33 -10.05 2.50
N VAL A 282 -20.06 -9.83 2.16
CA VAL A 282 -19.03 -10.87 2.16
C VAL A 282 -18.87 -11.48 3.55
N LYS A 283 -18.85 -10.64 4.60
CA LYS A 283 -18.79 -11.10 5.99
C LYS A 283 -20.01 -11.96 6.36
N HIS A 284 -21.21 -11.48 6.08
CA HIS A 284 -22.44 -12.20 6.41
C HIS A 284 -22.57 -13.53 5.64
N ALA A 285 -22.23 -13.55 4.35
CA ALA A 285 -22.22 -14.76 3.55
C ALA A 285 -21.22 -15.80 4.11
N ARG A 286 -20.12 -15.34 4.73
CA ARG A 286 -19.14 -16.22 5.39
C ARG A 286 -19.67 -16.87 6.67
N GLU A 287 -20.50 -16.15 7.43
CA GLU A 287 -21.08 -16.60 8.70
C GLU A 287 -22.14 -17.71 8.52
N LEU A 288 -22.77 -17.80 7.34
CA LEU A 288 -23.85 -18.75 7.06
C LEU A 288 -23.39 -20.21 6.85
N GLY A 289 -22.09 -20.47 6.79
CA GLY A 289 -21.52 -21.83 6.88
C GLY A 289 -21.59 -22.67 5.60
N ASP A 290 -20.54 -23.47 5.42
CA ASP A 290 -20.15 -24.30 4.25
C ASP A 290 -19.70 -23.54 2.98
N LEU A 291 -18.49 -23.00 3.06
CA LEU A 291 -17.84 -22.14 2.06
C LEU A 291 -17.60 -22.80 0.69
N ARG A 292 -17.73 -24.13 0.58
CA ARG A 292 -17.36 -24.87 -0.64
C ARG A 292 -18.48 -24.89 -1.69
N GLU A 293 -19.70 -24.50 -1.33
CA GLU A 293 -20.86 -24.43 -2.24
C GLU A 293 -21.71 -23.15 -2.06
N ASN A 294 -21.20 -22.14 -1.37
CA ASN A 294 -21.96 -20.92 -1.11
C ASN A 294 -21.87 -19.95 -2.30
N ALA A 295 -22.84 -20.05 -3.21
CA ALA A 295 -22.98 -19.17 -4.37
C ALA A 295 -23.05 -17.68 -3.99
N ASP A 296 -23.66 -17.34 -2.85
CA ASP A 296 -23.77 -15.96 -2.38
C ASP A 296 -22.40 -15.42 -1.94
N TYR A 297 -21.56 -16.25 -1.34
CA TYR A 297 -20.19 -15.88 -1.00
C TYR A 297 -19.35 -15.64 -2.26
N GLU A 298 -19.42 -16.54 -3.25
CA GLU A 298 -18.71 -16.35 -4.52
C GLU A 298 -19.18 -15.09 -5.26
N ALA A 299 -20.49 -14.84 -5.29
CA ALA A 299 -21.07 -13.64 -5.89
C ALA A 299 -20.59 -12.37 -5.18
N ALA A 300 -20.67 -12.31 -3.85
CA ALA A 300 -20.24 -11.16 -3.07
C ALA A 300 -18.73 -10.88 -3.22
N ARG A 301 -17.90 -11.94 -3.29
CA ARG A 301 -16.45 -11.82 -3.52
C ARG A 301 -16.12 -11.31 -4.92
N ASN A 302 -16.85 -11.77 -5.94
CA ASN A 302 -16.67 -11.29 -7.31
C ASN A 302 -17.08 -9.82 -7.43
N GLU A 303 -18.19 -9.44 -6.81
CA GLU A 303 -18.64 -8.05 -6.74
C GLU A 303 -17.60 -7.16 -6.04
N GLN A 304 -17.04 -7.62 -4.92
CA GLN A 304 -15.96 -6.92 -4.24
C GLN A 304 -14.75 -6.71 -5.14
N SER A 305 -14.32 -7.77 -5.85
CA SER A 305 -13.18 -7.69 -6.75
C SER A 305 -13.41 -6.70 -7.89
N PHE A 306 -14.62 -6.67 -8.45
CA PHE A 306 -15.00 -5.72 -9.50
C PHE A 306 -15.05 -4.28 -8.97
N LEU A 307 -15.63 -4.08 -7.79
CA LEU A 307 -15.71 -2.79 -7.13
C LEU A 307 -14.31 -2.22 -6.84
N GLU A 308 -13.40 -3.01 -6.27
CA GLU A 308 -12.03 -2.56 -6.01
C GLU A 308 -11.27 -2.26 -7.31
N GLY A 309 -11.46 -3.07 -8.35
CA GLY A 309 -10.92 -2.80 -9.68
C GLY A 309 -11.42 -1.47 -10.26
N ARG A 310 -12.72 -1.17 -10.12
CA ARG A 310 -13.31 0.09 -10.55
C ARG A 310 -12.74 1.27 -9.77
N ILE A 311 -12.67 1.17 -8.45
CA ILE A 311 -12.08 2.21 -7.59
C ILE A 311 -10.63 2.49 -8.01
N GLN A 312 -9.81 1.45 -8.17
CA GLN A 312 -8.41 1.62 -8.59
C GLN A 312 -8.30 2.29 -9.96
N SER A 313 -9.15 1.90 -10.91
CA SER A 313 -9.17 2.51 -12.25
C SER A 313 -9.57 3.98 -12.23
N LEU A 314 -10.59 4.35 -11.45
CA LEU A 314 -11.04 5.73 -11.29
C LEU A 314 -9.98 6.59 -10.61
N GLN A 315 -9.34 6.06 -9.56
CA GLN A 315 -8.26 6.75 -8.85
C GLN A 315 -7.10 7.05 -9.79
N GLN A 316 -6.63 6.07 -10.57
CA GLN A 316 -5.56 6.27 -11.55
C GLN A 316 -5.93 7.29 -12.64
N LEU A 317 -7.18 7.26 -13.09
CA LEU A 317 -7.68 8.16 -14.12
C LEU A 317 -7.79 9.60 -13.59
N ILE A 318 -8.25 9.79 -12.35
CA ILE A 318 -8.31 11.09 -11.67
C ILE A 318 -6.90 11.63 -11.39
N ASP A 319 -5.99 10.80 -10.88
CA ASP A 319 -4.63 11.19 -10.52
C ASP A 319 -3.79 11.58 -11.75
N SER A 320 -4.08 11.01 -12.92
CA SER A 320 -3.43 11.33 -14.20
C SER A 320 -4.19 12.38 -15.03
N ALA A 321 -5.32 12.88 -14.52
CA ALA A 321 -6.16 13.82 -15.24
C ALA A 321 -5.49 15.20 -15.37
N VAL A 322 -5.44 15.73 -16.59
CA VAL A 322 -5.09 17.13 -16.84
C VAL A 322 -6.38 17.89 -17.12
N ILE A 323 -6.78 18.75 -16.18
CA ILE A 323 -7.96 19.61 -16.32
C ILE A 323 -7.69 20.62 -17.42
N ILE A 324 -8.52 20.62 -18.45
CA ILE A 324 -8.53 21.70 -19.43
C ILE A 324 -9.66 22.66 -19.06
N ALA A 325 -9.29 23.90 -18.71
CA ALA A 325 -10.22 25.01 -18.56
C ALA A 325 -10.35 25.72 -19.90
N GLY A 326 -11.60 25.85 -20.40
CA GLY A 326 -11.91 26.60 -21.60
C GLY A 326 -11.83 28.11 -21.35
N ASP A 327 -10.62 28.66 -21.21
CA ASP A 327 -10.42 30.09 -20.91
C ASP A 327 -10.22 30.96 -22.17
N ARG A 328 -10.68 30.52 -23.34
CA ARG A 328 -10.68 31.35 -24.56
C ARG A 328 -12.09 31.47 -25.12
N THR A 329 -12.65 32.67 -24.99
CA THR A 329 -13.98 33.01 -25.47
C THR A 329 -14.01 32.96 -27.01
N GLY A 330 -14.72 31.99 -27.58
CA GLY A 330 -15.09 31.95 -28.99
C GLY A 330 -14.36 30.92 -29.87
N GLU A 331 -13.33 30.23 -29.36
CA GLU A 331 -12.62 29.16 -30.07
C GLU A 331 -13.07 27.79 -29.52
N VAL A 332 -13.39 26.84 -30.40
CA VAL A 332 -13.74 25.47 -30.01
C VAL A 332 -12.50 24.77 -29.46
N MET A 333 -12.53 24.47 -28.17
CA MET A 333 -11.48 23.74 -27.46
C MET A 333 -12.04 22.50 -26.77
N LEU A 334 -11.17 21.69 -26.18
CA LEU A 334 -11.60 20.61 -25.31
C LEU A 334 -12.35 21.19 -24.10
N GLY A 335 -13.57 20.71 -23.86
CA GLY A 335 -14.51 21.22 -22.86
C GLY A 335 -15.56 22.20 -23.39
N SER A 336 -15.43 22.68 -24.64
CA SER A 336 -16.40 23.61 -25.23
C SER A 336 -17.72 22.93 -25.58
N THR A 337 -18.81 23.69 -25.46
CA THR A 337 -20.12 23.32 -26.00
C THR A 337 -20.35 24.06 -27.31
N VAL A 338 -20.56 23.31 -28.39
CA VAL A 338 -20.68 23.82 -29.75
C VAL A 338 -22.09 23.58 -30.25
N VAL A 339 -22.82 24.63 -30.62
CA VAL A 339 -24.07 24.51 -31.36
C VAL A 339 -23.72 24.61 -32.85
N ALA A 340 -24.06 23.59 -33.63
CA ALA A 340 -23.79 23.55 -35.06
C ALA A 340 -25.01 23.09 -35.85
N GLU A 341 -25.22 23.68 -37.02
CA GLU A 341 -26.24 23.28 -37.97
C GLU A 341 -25.69 22.19 -38.89
N VAL A 342 -26.41 21.09 -39.00
CA VAL A 342 -26.04 19.89 -39.75
C VAL A 342 -27.22 19.46 -40.60
N GLY A 343 -27.09 19.56 -41.93
CA GLY A 343 -28.16 19.14 -42.85
C GLY A 343 -29.47 19.95 -42.74
N GLY A 344 -29.41 21.15 -42.13
CA GLY A 344 -30.57 22.04 -41.92
C GLY A 344 -31.15 22.02 -40.50
N ASP A 345 -30.69 21.12 -39.63
CA ASP A 345 -31.11 21.03 -38.23
C ASP A 345 -30.00 21.48 -37.27
N GLU A 346 -30.34 22.15 -36.16
CA GLU A 346 -29.38 22.50 -35.11
C GLU A 346 -29.11 21.32 -34.17
N ALA A 347 -27.84 21.04 -33.93
CA ALA A 347 -27.37 20.03 -32.99
C ALA A 347 -26.36 20.63 -32.01
N THR A 348 -26.45 20.22 -30.74
CA THR A 348 -25.50 20.63 -29.69
C THR A 348 -24.50 19.52 -29.42
N PHE A 349 -23.21 19.88 -29.43
CA PHE A 349 -22.10 18.97 -29.21
C PHE A 349 -21.23 19.44 -28.03
N HIS A 350 -20.79 18.52 -27.20
CA HIS A 350 -19.79 18.77 -26.16
C HIS A 350 -18.46 18.16 -26.59
N ILE A 351 -17.43 18.97 -26.79
CA ILE A 351 -16.11 18.48 -27.18
C ILE A 351 -15.41 17.97 -25.94
N VAL A 352 -15.18 16.67 -25.86
CA VAL A 352 -14.59 16.01 -24.67
C VAL A 352 -13.39 15.15 -25.04
N GLY A 353 -12.65 14.68 -24.03
CA GLY A 353 -11.58 13.70 -24.24
C GLY A 353 -12.13 12.34 -24.69
N SER A 354 -11.26 11.52 -25.27
CA SER A 354 -11.58 10.16 -25.74
C SER A 354 -12.32 9.30 -24.70
N THR A 355 -11.98 9.47 -23.43
CA THR A 355 -12.49 8.67 -22.32
C THR A 355 -13.92 9.05 -21.90
N GLU A 356 -14.39 10.25 -22.26
CA GLU A 356 -15.71 10.78 -21.89
C GLU A 356 -16.71 10.76 -23.07
N ALA A 357 -16.28 10.31 -24.24
CA ALA A 357 -17.03 10.44 -25.48
C ALA A 357 -18.24 9.49 -25.50
N SER A 358 -19.41 10.07 -25.76
CA SER A 358 -20.67 9.38 -25.99
C SER A 358 -21.39 10.10 -27.13
N PRO A 359 -21.21 9.65 -28.39
CA PRO A 359 -21.86 10.29 -29.54
C PRO A 359 -23.39 10.33 -29.42
N GLY A 360 -23.99 9.35 -28.75
CA GLY A 360 -25.44 9.30 -28.50
C GLY A 360 -25.94 10.43 -27.58
N ASP A 361 -25.10 10.90 -26.66
CA ASP A 361 -25.42 12.01 -25.74
C ASP A 361 -24.87 13.36 -26.22
N GLY A 362 -24.44 13.44 -27.49
CA GLY A 362 -23.80 14.65 -28.05
C GLY A 362 -22.39 14.92 -27.53
N ARG A 363 -21.75 13.98 -26.82
CA ARG A 363 -20.36 14.09 -26.34
C ARG A 363 -19.37 13.56 -27.37
N ILE A 364 -18.69 14.46 -28.07
CA ILE A 364 -17.80 14.13 -29.18
C ILE A 364 -16.34 14.16 -28.73
N SER A 365 -15.62 13.05 -28.97
CA SER A 365 -14.17 13.00 -28.70
C SER A 365 -13.43 13.98 -29.60
N ASN A 366 -12.47 14.73 -29.04
CA ASN A 366 -11.49 15.51 -29.80
C ASN A 366 -10.66 14.68 -30.81
N ALA A 367 -10.51 13.38 -30.58
CA ALA A 367 -9.79 12.48 -31.49
C ALA A 367 -10.65 11.97 -32.66
N SER A 368 -11.98 12.15 -32.59
CA SER A 368 -12.92 11.73 -33.65
C SER A 368 -12.82 12.62 -34.90
N PRO A 369 -13.26 12.15 -36.09
CA PRO A 369 -13.26 12.97 -37.30
C PRO A 369 -14.00 14.29 -37.15
N VAL A 370 -15.15 14.27 -36.47
CA VAL A 370 -15.97 15.46 -36.17
C VAL A 370 -15.25 16.37 -35.19
N GLY A 371 -14.75 15.82 -34.07
CA GLY A 371 -14.02 16.61 -33.07
C GLY A 371 -12.77 17.27 -33.64
N LYS A 372 -11.98 16.56 -34.45
CA LYS A 372 -10.79 17.12 -35.12
C LYS A 372 -11.11 18.25 -36.07
N ALA A 373 -12.26 18.19 -36.75
CA ALA A 373 -12.67 19.22 -37.69
C ALA A 373 -13.18 20.48 -36.98
N LEU A 374 -13.85 20.31 -35.83
CA LEU A 374 -14.39 21.40 -35.02
C LEU A 374 -13.33 22.07 -34.15
N MET A 375 -12.29 21.36 -33.69
CA MET A 375 -11.22 21.92 -32.86
C MET A 375 -10.55 23.13 -33.51
N GLY A 376 -10.42 24.23 -32.76
CA GLY A 376 -9.80 25.49 -33.18
C GLY A 376 -10.67 26.39 -34.07
N ARG A 377 -11.93 26.02 -34.29
CA ARG A 377 -12.88 26.80 -35.10
C ARG A 377 -13.65 27.81 -34.26
N HIS A 378 -14.28 28.78 -34.92
CA HIS A 378 -15.04 29.85 -34.28
C HIS A 378 -16.51 29.85 -34.72
N ALA A 379 -17.36 30.57 -34.00
CA ALA A 379 -18.73 30.80 -34.43
C ALA A 379 -18.77 31.47 -35.82
N GLY A 380 -19.57 30.92 -36.72
CA GLY A 380 -19.66 31.32 -38.13
C GLY A 380 -18.84 30.47 -39.09
N ASP A 381 -17.93 29.62 -38.61
CA ASP A 381 -17.13 28.74 -39.47
C ASP A 381 -17.96 27.56 -39.99
N GLU A 382 -17.72 27.18 -41.26
CA GLU A 382 -18.28 25.98 -41.87
C GLU A 382 -17.16 24.95 -42.13
N VAL A 383 -17.37 23.71 -41.67
CA VAL A 383 -16.40 22.61 -41.81
C VAL A 383 -17.02 21.38 -42.45
N LEU A 384 -16.31 20.84 -43.45
CA LEU A 384 -16.69 19.61 -44.13
C LEU A 384 -16.00 18.42 -43.47
N VAL A 385 -16.78 17.49 -42.91
CA VAL A 385 -16.27 16.29 -42.23
C VAL A 385 -16.49 15.07 -43.10
N LYS A 386 -15.42 14.33 -43.36
CA LYS A 386 -15.48 13.03 -44.06
C LYS A 386 -15.79 11.93 -43.06
N LEU A 387 -16.99 11.37 -43.15
CA LEU A 387 -17.43 10.22 -42.36
C LEU A 387 -17.49 8.97 -43.27
N PRO A 388 -17.47 7.75 -42.71
CA PRO A 388 -17.62 6.52 -43.50
C PRO A 388 -18.91 6.46 -44.33
N VAL A 389 -19.92 7.24 -43.94
CA VAL A 389 -21.25 7.30 -44.55
C VAL A 389 -21.38 8.40 -45.61
N GLY A 390 -20.35 9.23 -45.80
CA GLY A 390 -20.37 10.37 -46.73
C GLY A 390 -19.72 11.62 -46.15
N GLU A 391 -19.74 12.71 -46.91
CA GLU A 391 -19.28 14.03 -46.46
C GLU A 391 -20.46 14.83 -45.89
N ILE A 392 -20.30 15.36 -44.68
CA ILE A 392 -21.33 16.16 -43.99
C ILE A 392 -20.75 17.53 -43.66
N SER A 393 -21.49 18.60 -43.96
CA SER A 393 -21.13 19.97 -43.58
C SER A 393 -21.68 20.33 -42.20
N TYR A 394 -20.85 20.98 -41.39
CA TYR A 394 -21.20 21.51 -40.07
C TYR A 394 -20.96 23.01 -40.07
N ARG A 395 -22.01 23.81 -39.85
CA ARG A 395 -21.89 25.26 -39.65
C ARG A 395 -21.97 25.58 -38.17
N ILE A 396 -20.92 26.16 -37.60
CA ILE A 396 -20.87 26.51 -36.17
C ILE A 396 -21.71 27.76 -35.94
N VAL A 397 -22.76 27.65 -35.13
CA VAL A 397 -23.65 28.74 -34.75
C VAL A 397 -23.14 29.44 -33.51
N GLU A 398 -22.72 28.67 -32.50
CA GLU A 398 -22.30 29.20 -31.21
C GLU A 398 -21.24 28.30 -30.56
N VAL A 399 -20.30 28.91 -29.82
CA VAL A 399 -19.30 28.22 -28.99
C VAL A 399 -19.39 28.78 -27.58
N ARG A 400 -19.62 27.90 -26.60
CA ARG A 400 -19.73 28.20 -25.17
C ARG A 400 -18.66 27.52 -24.35
#